data_AF-A0A2T2P164-F1
#
_entry.id   AF-A0A2T2P164-F1
#
_cell.length_a   1.000
_cell.length_b   1.000
_cell.length_c   1.000
_cell.angle_alpha   90.00
_cell.angle_beta   90.00
_cell.angle_gamma   90.00
#
_symmetry.space_group_name_H-M   'P 1'
#
loop_
_entity.id
_entity.type
_entity.pdbx_description
1 polymer ?
#
loop_
_entity_poly.entity_id
_entity_poly.type
_entity_poly.pdbx_seq_one_letter_code
_entity_poly.pdbx_strand_id
1 'polypeptide(L)'
;CPSLPPEIWIRILSYHTDLTHLWTTCRLVSPSFLAYTEQVFAEYILRDTVIEFQLEKYNLGGRSKRPCIPCTFSRFAPAKLKRTSSKAPATPTPSSTSSSSASASASASTKKIVHFKDARPKRQVVGTAKASHNDFSKILSQWTFQVDASKPELPNYTIRIRHLVNDTALPDLAFSAADREIRFDWLRMFALFFREQARLASRIRAWHADTSALLERNRDKVARGEALRAHELPQSLSAATVEFRKQIRRERLRECYAGDAEMLWAIDSLKYFESQGGGARKEAFSLLPEIPGAGVGERWFGSTQVVQGLYLDEWSCMHRID
;
A
#
# COMPACT_ATOMS: atom_id res chain seq x y z
N CYS A 1 -39.01 -16.38 -0.24
CA CYS A 1 -38.05 -16.82 0.79
C CYS A 1 -37.61 -15.61 1.60
N PRO A 2 -37.59 -15.66 2.94
CA PRO A 2 -37.06 -14.56 3.76
C PRO A 2 -35.56 -14.37 3.50
N SER A 3 -35.10 -13.13 3.42
CA SER A 3 -33.67 -12.80 3.33
C SER A 3 -32.97 -13.10 4.66
N LEU A 4 -31.72 -13.56 4.59
CA LEU A 4 -30.90 -13.71 5.80
C LEU A 4 -30.66 -12.35 6.47
N PRO A 5 -30.65 -12.27 7.81
CA PRO A 5 -30.31 -11.05 8.54
C PRO A 5 -28.88 -10.55 8.25
N PRO A 6 -28.62 -9.23 8.30
CA PRO A 6 -27.29 -8.64 8.12
C PRO A 6 -26.18 -9.28 8.95
N GLU A 7 -26.46 -9.62 10.21
CA GLU A 7 -25.49 -10.16 11.16
C GLU A 7 -24.98 -11.54 10.71
N ILE A 8 -25.86 -12.33 10.09
CA ILE A 8 -25.51 -13.64 9.53
C ILE A 8 -24.60 -13.46 8.31
N TRP A 9 -24.89 -12.49 7.44
CA TRP A 9 -24.01 -12.17 6.31
C TRP A 9 -22.63 -11.70 6.76
N ILE A 10 -22.55 -10.78 7.73
CA ILE A 10 -21.28 -10.29 8.27
C ILE A 10 -20.47 -11.46 8.84
N ARG A 11 -21.11 -12.36 9.59
CA ARG A 11 -20.45 -13.56 10.13
C ARG A 11 -19.95 -14.48 9.01
N ILE A 12 -20.75 -14.77 7.99
CA ILE A 12 -20.34 -15.59 6.83
C ILE A 12 -19.13 -14.96 6.15
N LEU A 13 -19.20 -13.67 5.83
CA LEU A 13 -18.13 -12.95 5.12
C LEU A 13 -16.85 -12.83 5.96
N SER A 14 -16.93 -12.82 7.29
CA SER A 14 -15.75 -12.82 8.19
C SER A 14 -14.86 -14.06 8.07
N TYR A 15 -15.44 -15.20 7.64
CA TYR A 15 -14.71 -16.44 7.39
C TYR A 15 -14.12 -16.54 5.97
N HIS A 16 -14.32 -15.53 5.11
CA HIS A 16 -13.75 -15.54 3.77
C HIS A 16 -12.22 -15.46 3.83
N THR A 17 -11.54 -16.41 3.20
CA THR A 17 -10.08 -16.53 3.23
C THR A 17 -9.39 -15.56 2.27
N ASP A 18 -9.98 -15.37 1.08
CA ASP A 18 -9.48 -14.43 0.07
C ASP A 18 -10.07 -13.03 0.30
N LEU A 19 -9.31 -12.20 1.03
CA LEU A 19 -9.69 -10.81 1.30
C LEU A 19 -9.73 -9.94 0.04
N THR A 20 -8.93 -10.28 -0.98
CA THR A 20 -8.90 -9.55 -2.25
C THR A 20 -10.21 -9.75 -2.99
N HIS A 21 -10.69 -10.99 -3.10
CA HIS A 21 -12.00 -11.29 -3.69
C HIS A 21 -13.14 -10.61 -2.92
N LEU A 22 -13.11 -10.68 -1.59
CA LEU A 22 -14.12 -10.05 -0.75
C LEU A 22 -14.20 -8.53 -1.02
N TRP A 23 -13.05 -7.84 -1.04
CA TRP A 23 -13.00 -6.39 -1.22
C TRP A 23 -13.28 -5.93 -2.66
N THR A 24 -12.78 -6.65 -3.67
CA THR A 24 -12.82 -6.21 -5.07
C THR A 24 -14.02 -6.74 -5.85
N THR A 25 -14.60 -7.87 -5.43
CA THR A 25 -15.71 -8.53 -6.12
C THR A 25 -16.98 -8.49 -5.27
N CYS A 26 -16.98 -9.10 -4.08
CA CYS A 26 -18.20 -9.19 -3.25
C CYS A 26 -18.74 -7.80 -2.87
N ARG A 27 -17.85 -6.85 -2.52
CA ARG A 27 -18.22 -5.46 -2.21
C ARG A 27 -18.98 -4.75 -3.34
N LEU A 28 -18.80 -5.17 -4.60
CA LEU A 28 -19.43 -4.54 -5.77
C LEU A 28 -20.75 -5.18 -6.20
N VAL A 29 -21.17 -6.29 -5.56
CA VAL A 29 -22.37 -7.05 -5.96
C VAL A 29 -23.66 -6.26 -5.71
N SER A 30 -23.78 -5.61 -4.56
CA SER A 30 -24.94 -4.80 -4.19
C SER A 30 -24.60 -3.79 -3.08
N PRO A 31 -25.41 -2.73 -2.87
CA PRO A 31 -25.21 -1.80 -1.77
C PRO A 31 -25.21 -2.46 -0.39
N SER A 32 -26.02 -3.51 -0.19
CA SER A 32 -26.04 -4.27 1.07
C SER A 32 -24.74 -5.05 1.29
N PHE A 33 -24.24 -5.73 0.25
CA PHE A 33 -22.95 -6.43 0.33
C PHE A 33 -21.77 -5.48 0.50
N LEU A 34 -21.84 -4.28 -0.08
CA LEU A 34 -20.88 -3.21 0.18
C LEU A 34 -20.83 -2.91 1.68
N ALA A 35 -21.99 -2.64 2.30
CA ALA A 35 -22.07 -2.34 3.73
C ALA A 35 -21.59 -3.50 4.61
N TYR A 36 -21.99 -4.74 4.31
CA TYR A 36 -21.57 -5.92 5.07
C TYR A 36 -20.06 -6.16 4.95
N THR A 37 -19.51 -6.05 3.74
CA THR A 37 -18.07 -6.18 3.51
C THR A 37 -17.32 -5.10 4.28
N GLU A 38 -17.71 -3.83 4.15
CA GLU A 38 -17.06 -2.74 4.87
C GLU A 38 -17.13 -2.92 6.39
N GLN A 39 -18.25 -3.43 6.93
CA GLN A 39 -18.37 -3.74 8.34
C GLN A 39 -17.44 -4.88 8.78
N VAL A 40 -17.31 -5.95 7.99
CA VAL A 40 -16.34 -7.02 8.24
C VAL A 40 -14.92 -6.48 8.29
N PHE A 41 -14.56 -5.60 7.35
CA PHE A 41 -13.24 -4.99 7.34
C PHE A 41 -13.02 -4.07 8.54
N ALA A 42 -14.00 -3.27 8.91
CA ALA A 42 -13.92 -2.37 10.07
C ALA A 42 -13.80 -3.12 11.40
N GLU A 43 -14.52 -4.24 11.57
CA GLU A 43 -14.59 -4.96 12.85
C GLU A 43 -13.48 -5.99 13.03
N TYR A 44 -13.10 -6.71 11.97
CA TYR A 44 -12.17 -7.83 12.04
C TYR A 44 -10.84 -7.49 11.38
N ILE A 45 -10.86 -7.16 10.09
CA ILE A 45 -9.61 -7.07 9.29
C ILE A 45 -8.75 -5.88 9.71
N LEU A 46 -9.36 -4.74 10.04
CA LEU A 46 -8.64 -3.54 10.46
C LEU A 46 -7.90 -3.75 11.78
N ARG A 47 -8.44 -4.57 12.69
CA ARG A 47 -7.80 -4.91 13.97
C ARG A 47 -6.56 -5.80 13.79
N ASP A 48 -6.58 -6.63 12.75
CA ASP A 48 -5.45 -7.49 12.36
C ASP A 48 -4.41 -6.76 11.49
N THR A 49 -4.69 -5.50 11.12
CA THR A 49 -3.77 -4.70 10.31
C THR A 49 -2.66 -4.12 11.19
N VAL A 50 -1.43 -4.25 10.73
CA VAL A 50 -0.24 -3.67 11.36
C VAL A 50 0.46 -2.78 10.34
N ILE A 51 0.84 -1.57 10.76
CA ILE A 51 1.61 -0.64 9.93
C ILE A 51 2.99 -0.48 10.55
N GLU A 52 4.03 -0.86 9.83
CA GLU A 52 5.40 -0.89 10.35
C GLU A 52 6.20 0.25 9.73
N PHE A 53 6.42 1.34 10.48
CA PHE A 53 7.24 2.46 10.04
C PHE A 53 8.72 2.17 10.22
N GLN A 54 9.52 2.46 9.20
CA GLN A 54 10.97 2.24 9.21
C GLN A 54 11.68 3.56 9.47
N LEU A 55 12.48 3.64 10.54
CA LEU A 55 13.19 4.88 10.92
C LEU A 55 14.38 5.21 10.02
N GLU A 56 14.82 4.27 9.20
CA GLU A 56 15.89 4.45 8.23
C GLU A 56 15.30 4.64 6.82
N LYS A 57 15.88 5.56 6.05
CA LYS A 57 15.43 5.87 4.69
C LYS A 57 15.60 4.67 3.74
N TYR A 58 16.79 4.06 3.74
CA TYR A 58 17.17 3.01 2.80
C TYR A 58 17.52 1.69 3.49
N ASN A 59 16.95 0.60 2.95
CA ASN A 59 17.27 -0.75 3.39
C ASN A 59 18.46 -1.37 2.66
N LEU A 60 19.68 -0.89 2.92
CA LEU A 60 20.93 -1.39 2.29
C LEU A 60 21.37 -2.82 2.70
N GLY A 61 20.45 -3.75 2.99
CA GLY A 61 20.76 -5.19 3.10
C GLY A 61 21.48 -5.70 4.37
N GLY A 62 21.55 -4.93 5.46
CA GLY A 62 22.10 -5.41 6.74
C GLY A 62 21.21 -6.47 7.43
N ARG A 63 21.83 -7.50 8.03
CA ARG A 63 21.15 -8.57 8.81
C ARG A 63 20.64 -8.10 10.19
N SER A 64 20.96 -6.89 10.62
CA SER A 64 20.50 -6.37 11.90
C SER A 64 19.00 -6.07 11.86
N LYS A 65 18.30 -6.43 12.95
CA LYS A 65 16.89 -6.07 13.14
C LYS A 65 16.80 -4.54 13.24
N ARG A 66 16.33 -3.90 12.17
CA ARG A 66 16.25 -2.44 12.08
C ARG A 66 15.20 -1.88 13.04
N PRO A 67 15.39 -0.65 13.53
CA PRO A 67 14.40 -0.02 14.39
C PRO A 67 13.14 0.31 13.58
N CYS A 68 12.05 -0.39 13.88
CA CYS A 68 10.74 -0.12 13.34
C CYS A 68 9.76 0.35 14.43
N ILE A 69 8.72 1.08 14.02
CA ILE A 69 7.62 1.50 14.86
C ILE A 69 6.35 0.75 14.41
N PRO A 70 6.01 -0.38 15.06
CA PRO A 70 4.77 -1.09 14.76
C PRO A 70 3.59 -0.28 15.29
N CYS A 71 2.66 0.02 14.41
CA CYS A 71 1.41 0.70 14.72
C CYS A 71 0.24 -0.26 14.54
N THR A 72 -0.63 -0.35 15.55
CA THR A 72 -1.83 -1.21 15.53
C THR A 72 -3.08 -0.37 15.66
N PHE A 73 -4.20 -0.90 15.18
CA PHE A 73 -5.49 -0.21 15.26
C PHE A 73 -5.82 0.16 16.71
N SER A 74 -6.19 1.43 16.93
CA SER A 74 -6.63 1.94 18.23
C SER A 74 -8.13 2.22 18.24
N ARG A 75 -8.61 3.08 17.34
CA ARG A 75 -10.01 3.54 17.31
C ARG A 75 -10.39 4.17 15.99
N PHE A 76 -11.69 4.29 15.76
CA PHE A 76 -12.23 5.22 14.75
C PHE A 76 -12.20 6.65 15.28
N ALA A 77 -11.99 7.62 14.39
CA ALA A 77 -12.18 9.02 14.75
C ALA A 77 -13.64 9.25 15.18
N PRO A 78 -13.88 10.09 16.20
CA PRO A 78 -15.25 10.41 16.59
C PRO A 78 -15.98 11.05 15.41
N ALA A 79 -17.23 10.65 15.19
CA ALA A 79 -18.11 11.34 14.26
C ALA A 79 -18.11 12.82 14.65
N LYS A 80 -17.56 13.69 13.78
CA LYS A 80 -17.72 15.13 13.98
C LYS A 80 -19.22 15.39 13.91
N LEU A 81 -19.87 15.49 15.07
CA LEU A 81 -21.22 16.02 15.17
C LEU A 81 -21.14 17.38 14.51
N LYS A 82 -21.67 17.47 13.29
CA LYS A 82 -21.82 18.73 12.57
C LYS A 82 -22.77 19.52 13.46
N ARG A 83 -22.21 20.30 14.40
CA ARG A 83 -22.97 21.29 15.16
C ARG A 83 -23.44 22.27 14.11
N THR A 84 -24.63 22.02 13.57
CA THR A 84 -25.41 22.99 12.84
C THR A 84 -25.76 24.06 13.85
N SER A 85 -24.83 24.98 14.10
CA SER A 85 -25.11 26.24 14.77
C SER A 85 -25.88 27.13 13.80
N SER A 86 -27.07 26.68 13.39
CA SER A 86 -28.11 27.55 12.87
C SER A 86 -28.78 28.20 14.08
N LYS A 87 -28.11 29.22 14.63
CA LYS A 87 -28.77 30.21 15.47
C LYS A 87 -29.48 31.16 14.51
N ALA A 88 -30.72 30.84 14.14
CA ALA A 88 -31.65 31.78 13.54
C ALA A 88 -32.80 32.04 14.54
N PRO A 89 -33.35 33.26 14.63
CA PRO A 89 -34.32 33.64 15.65
C PRO A 89 -35.72 33.11 15.34
N ALA A 90 -36.45 32.81 16.42
CA ALA A 90 -37.77 32.18 16.41
C ALA A 90 -38.88 33.05 15.78
N THR A 91 -39.78 32.40 15.04
CA THR A 91 -41.18 32.82 14.88
C THR A 91 -42.06 31.58 15.13
N PRO A 92 -43.08 31.64 15.99
CA PRO A 92 -43.88 30.47 16.36
C PRO A 92 -45.07 30.27 15.43
N THR A 93 -45.30 29.03 14.98
CA THR A 93 -46.59 28.60 14.41
C THR A 93 -46.83 27.12 14.76
N PRO A 94 -48.03 26.73 15.23
CA PRO A 94 -48.32 25.36 15.67
C PRO A 94 -49.08 24.52 14.62
N SER A 95 -49.12 23.20 14.89
CA SER A 95 -49.88 22.10 14.23
C SER A 95 -49.22 21.49 12.97
N SER A 96 -49.13 20.18 12.72
CA SER A 96 -49.63 18.97 13.39
C SER A 96 -49.10 17.69 12.68
N THR A 97 -49.00 16.58 13.43
CA THR A 97 -49.25 15.17 13.01
C THR A 97 -48.19 14.34 12.24
N SER A 98 -47.54 13.45 13.02
CA SER A 98 -47.11 12.04 12.79
C SER A 98 -46.65 11.52 11.41
N SER A 99 -45.45 10.93 11.39
CA SER A 99 -45.23 9.51 11.02
C SER A 99 -43.75 9.14 11.18
N SER A 100 -43.44 8.39 12.23
CA SER A 100 -42.09 7.92 12.57
C SER A 100 -41.87 6.50 12.03
N SER A 101 -41.25 6.38 10.86
CA SER A 101 -40.66 5.14 10.36
C SER A 101 -39.13 5.24 10.40
N ALA A 102 -38.52 4.33 11.16
CA ALA A 102 -37.10 4.26 11.47
C ALA A 102 -36.20 4.18 10.22
N SER A 103 -35.52 5.29 9.90
CA SER A 103 -34.44 5.34 8.91
C SER A 103 -33.08 5.15 9.60
N ALA A 104 -32.69 3.89 9.83
CA ALA A 104 -31.40 3.51 10.43
C ALA A 104 -30.22 3.49 9.42
N SER A 105 -30.36 4.08 8.24
CA SER A 105 -29.38 3.96 7.14
C SER A 105 -28.41 5.15 6.99
N ALA A 106 -28.47 6.17 7.86
CA ALA A 106 -27.75 7.44 7.62
C ALA A 106 -26.42 7.64 8.37
N SER A 107 -25.96 6.74 9.25
CA SER A 107 -24.73 6.96 10.06
C SER A 107 -23.47 6.22 9.58
N ALA A 108 -23.50 5.55 8.43
CA ALA A 108 -22.34 4.79 7.94
C ALA A 108 -21.18 5.68 7.46
N SER A 109 -21.44 6.94 7.09
CA SER A 109 -20.42 7.82 6.50
C SER A 109 -19.41 8.40 7.50
N THR A 110 -19.62 8.24 8.82
CA THR A 110 -18.83 8.94 9.84
C THR A 110 -17.58 8.21 10.32
N LYS A 111 -17.38 6.94 9.96
CA LYS A 111 -16.24 6.13 10.44
C LYS A 111 -15.12 5.97 9.41
N LYS A 112 -14.85 6.96 8.55
CA LYS A 112 -13.82 6.84 7.50
C LYS A 112 -12.38 6.99 7.98
N ILE A 113 -12.17 7.73 9.07
CA ILE A 113 -10.84 7.99 9.61
C ILE A 113 -10.57 7.05 10.77
N VAL A 114 -9.40 6.41 10.77
CA VAL A 114 -8.93 5.50 11.81
C VAL A 114 -7.66 6.04 12.43
N HIS A 115 -7.43 5.65 13.68
CA HIS A 115 -6.22 5.94 14.42
C HIS A 115 -5.47 4.65 14.69
N PHE A 116 -4.19 4.62 14.34
CA PHE A 116 -3.26 3.55 14.66
C PHE A 116 -2.21 4.08 15.63
N LYS A 117 -1.90 3.31 16.67
CA LYS A 117 -1.04 3.72 17.78
C LYS A 117 0.23 2.90 17.80
N ASP A 118 1.35 3.54 18.16
CA ASP A 118 2.61 2.86 18.44
C ASP A 118 2.41 1.78 19.52
N ALA A 119 2.55 0.51 19.12
CA ALA A 119 2.33 -0.65 19.97
C ALA A 119 3.46 -0.85 21.00
N ARG A 120 4.60 -0.15 20.85
CA ARG A 120 5.73 -0.30 21.77
C ARG A 120 5.39 0.34 23.13
N PRO A 121 5.62 -0.36 24.25
CA PRO A 121 5.43 0.23 25.56
C PRO A 121 6.45 1.36 25.76
N LYS A 122 6.08 2.43 26.49
CA LYS A 122 6.95 3.59 26.72
C LYS A 122 8.34 3.18 27.23
N ARG A 123 8.40 2.18 28.11
CA ARG A 123 9.66 1.62 28.66
C ARG A 123 10.62 1.05 27.60
N GLN A 124 10.10 0.50 26.49
CA GLN A 124 10.94 -0.08 25.44
C GLN A 124 11.58 1.01 24.57
N VAL A 125 10.88 2.12 24.37
CA VAL A 125 11.38 3.23 23.53
C VAL A 125 12.41 4.07 24.30
N VAL A 126 12.27 4.13 25.62
CA VAL A 126 13.04 5.03 26.50
C VAL A 126 14.40 4.41 26.88
N GLY A 127 14.65 3.10 26.76
CA GLY A 127 15.96 2.53 27.15
C GLY A 127 16.26 2.68 28.65
N THR A 128 17.43 2.24 29.12
CA THR A 128 17.76 2.22 30.55
C THR A 128 18.03 3.64 31.10
N ALA A 129 17.20 4.02 32.09
CA ALA A 129 17.09 5.20 32.98
C ALA A 129 17.78 6.56 32.71
N LYS A 130 18.95 6.67 32.08
CA LYS A 130 19.69 7.96 31.96
C LYS A 130 19.85 8.51 30.54
N ALA A 131 19.80 7.69 29.49
CA ALA A 131 19.87 8.15 28.08
C ALA A 131 18.48 8.50 27.47
N SER A 132 17.45 8.52 28.30
CA SER A 132 16.19 7.89 27.92
C SER A 132 15.14 8.83 27.30
N HIS A 133 15.09 10.07 27.77
CA HIS A 133 14.09 11.04 27.35
C HIS A 133 14.49 11.74 26.03
N ASN A 134 15.78 12.05 25.86
CA ASN A 134 16.28 12.69 24.65
C ASN A 134 16.17 11.77 23.43
N ASP A 135 16.40 10.46 23.61
CA ASP A 135 16.28 9.50 22.51
C ASP A 135 14.82 9.26 22.10
N PHE A 136 13.90 9.27 23.06
CA PHE A 136 12.47 9.20 22.78
C PHE A 136 11.99 10.38 21.93
N SER A 137 12.34 11.61 22.32
CA SER A 137 11.98 12.82 21.55
C SER A 137 12.60 12.81 20.16
N LYS A 138 13.85 12.35 20.01
CA LYS A 138 14.48 12.18 18.69
C LYS A 138 13.71 11.19 17.81
N ILE A 139 13.31 10.04 18.34
CA ILE A 139 12.53 9.03 17.60
C ILE A 139 11.19 9.61 17.14
N LEU A 140 10.48 10.34 18.00
CA LEU A 140 9.22 10.98 17.62
C LEU A 140 9.43 12.07 16.58
N SER A 141 10.44 12.93 16.73
CA SER A 141 10.77 13.95 15.74
C SER A 141 11.13 13.33 14.38
N GLN A 142 11.90 12.25 14.38
CA GLN A 142 12.25 11.51 13.17
C GLN A 142 11.00 10.90 12.52
N TRP A 143 10.09 10.32 13.31
CA TRP A 143 8.86 9.75 12.78
C TRP A 143 7.93 10.83 12.21
N THR A 144 7.76 11.96 12.89
CA THR A 144 7.03 13.13 12.37
C THR A 144 7.60 13.56 11.03
N PHE A 145 8.92 13.77 10.96
CA PHE A 145 9.60 14.16 9.73
C PHE A 145 9.37 13.15 8.60
N GLN A 146 9.43 11.85 8.89
CA GLN A 146 9.21 10.81 7.87
C GLN A 146 7.77 10.73 7.36
N VAL A 147 6.79 11.00 8.22
CA VAL A 147 5.38 11.06 7.82
C VAL A 147 5.16 12.30 6.95
N ASP A 148 5.67 13.46 7.36
CA ASP A 148 5.50 14.72 6.65
C ASP A 148 6.28 14.74 5.31
N ALA A 149 7.45 14.12 5.27
CA ALA A 149 8.28 13.99 4.07
C ALA A 149 7.97 12.72 3.26
N SER A 150 6.91 11.97 3.59
CA SER A 150 6.54 10.74 2.88
C SER A 150 6.15 11.07 1.44
N LYS A 151 6.78 10.38 0.49
CA LYS A 151 6.47 10.51 -0.93
C LYS A 151 5.87 9.21 -1.48
N PRO A 152 5.08 9.25 -2.57
CA PRO A 152 4.53 8.05 -3.20
C PRO A 152 5.56 6.96 -3.56
N GLU A 153 6.77 7.37 -3.96
CA GLU A 153 7.88 6.49 -4.33
C GLU A 153 8.62 5.91 -3.13
N LEU A 154 8.53 6.55 -1.96
CA LEU A 154 9.18 6.10 -0.73
C LEU A 154 8.25 6.23 0.48
N PRO A 155 7.21 5.40 0.57
CA PRO A 155 6.45 5.23 1.79
C PRO A 155 7.40 4.59 2.82
N ASN A 156 7.80 5.34 3.85
CA ASN A 156 8.68 4.86 4.92
C ASN A 156 7.97 3.88 5.88
N TYR A 157 7.07 3.05 5.35
CA TYR A 157 6.27 2.09 6.08
C TYR A 157 5.87 0.91 5.18
N THR A 158 5.50 -0.20 5.80
CA THR A 158 4.74 -1.28 5.17
C THR A 158 3.42 -1.49 5.89
N ILE A 159 2.42 -1.95 5.15
CA ILE A 159 1.10 -2.34 5.63
C ILE A 159 1.06 -3.86 5.57
N ARG A 160 0.83 -4.50 6.72
CA ARG A 160 0.66 -5.93 6.84
C ARG A 160 -0.77 -6.26 7.25
N ILE A 161 -1.46 -7.03 6.41
CA ILE A 161 -2.82 -7.52 6.64
C ILE A 161 -2.77 -9.03 6.56
N ARG A 162 -2.81 -9.71 7.72
CA ARG A 162 -2.55 -11.16 7.82
C ARG A 162 -1.18 -11.51 7.21
N HIS A 163 -1.17 -12.30 6.14
CA HIS A 163 0.03 -12.73 5.41
C HIS A 163 0.37 -11.83 4.20
N LEU A 164 -0.47 -10.83 3.91
CA LEU A 164 -0.24 -9.90 2.81
C LEU A 164 0.55 -8.70 3.34
N VAL A 165 1.64 -8.36 2.64
CA VAL A 165 2.44 -7.18 2.91
C VAL A 165 2.46 -6.32 1.66
N ASN A 166 2.31 -5.01 1.83
CA ASN A 166 2.44 -4.05 0.74
C ASN A 166 2.89 -2.69 1.27
N ASP A 167 3.35 -1.81 0.40
CA ASP A 167 3.73 -0.43 0.75
C ASP A 167 2.78 0.62 0.13
N THR A 168 1.53 0.22 -0.07
CA THR A 168 0.50 1.08 -0.63
C THR A 168 0.33 2.37 0.18
N ALA A 169 0.05 3.48 -0.51
CA ALA A 169 -0.16 4.78 0.12
C ALA A 169 -1.27 4.76 1.19
N LEU A 170 -1.04 5.47 2.30
CA LEU A 170 -2.02 5.79 3.34
C LEU A 170 -2.66 7.16 3.03
N PRO A 171 -3.91 7.21 2.54
CA PRO A 171 -4.53 8.47 2.14
C PRO A 171 -4.84 9.34 3.35
N ASP A 172 -4.54 10.63 3.24
CA ASP A 172 -4.72 11.62 4.32
C ASP A 172 -3.93 11.25 5.59
N LEU A 173 -2.76 10.62 5.41
CA LEU A 173 -1.85 10.27 6.50
C LEU A 173 -1.43 11.51 7.29
N ALA A 174 -1.62 11.47 8.60
CA ALA A 174 -1.14 12.49 9.52
C ALA A 174 -0.67 11.84 10.82
N PHE A 175 0.32 12.46 11.47
CA PHE A 175 0.88 11.99 12.73
C PHE A 175 0.57 12.93 13.90
N SER A 176 0.23 12.36 15.06
CA SER A 176 0.10 13.04 16.35
C SER A 176 1.23 12.57 17.27
N ALA A 177 2.25 13.42 17.45
CA ALA A 177 3.36 13.13 18.35
C ALA A 177 2.92 12.99 19.82
N ALA A 178 1.92 13.79 20.24
CA ALA A 178 1.39 13.76 21.60
C ALA A 178 0.75 12.41 21.95
N ASP A 179 -0.03 11.86 21.01
CA ASP A 179 -0.75 10.60 21.22
C ASP A 179 0.06 9.37 20.79
N ARG A 180 1.15 9.58 20.04
CA ARG A 180 1.94 8.56 19.33
C ARG A 180 1.06 7.76 18.35
N GLU A 181 0.27 8.49 17.60
CA GLU A 181 -0.75 7.91 16.71
C GLU A 181 -0.63 8.48 15.31
N ILE A 182 -0.82 7.63 14.32
CA ILE A 182 -1.10 8.05 12.95
C ILE A 182 -2.60 7.95 12.69
N ARG A 183 -3.11 8.76 11.76
CA ARG A 183 -4.47 8.67 11.25
C ARG A 183 -4.48 8.74 9.73
N PHE A 184 -5.45 8.08 9.11
CA PHE A 184 -5.63 8.05 7.65
C PHE A 184 -7.05 7.55 7.30
N ASP A 185 -7.44 7.66 6.03
CA ASP A 185 -8.68 7.09 5.48
C ASP A 185 -8.50 5.59 5.17
N TRP A 186 -9.12 4.73 5.99
CA TRP A 186 -8.94 3.27 5.87
C TRP A 186 -9.67 2.67 4.67
N LEU A 187 -10.79 3.24 4.24
CA LEU A 187 -11.55 2.76 3.08
C LEU A 187 -10.72 2.96 1.82
N ARG A 188 -10.15 4.16 1.67
CA ARG A 188 -9.26 4.46 0.54
C ARG A 188 -7.97 3.64 0.61
N MET A 189 -7.41 3.44 1.81
CA MET A 189 -6.26 2.57 2.00
C MET A 189 -6.53 1.14 1.51
N PHE A 190 -7.61 0.48 1.96
CA PHE A 190 -7.92 -0.89 1.50
C PHE A 190 -8.26 -0.93 0.00
N ALA A 191 -8.94 0.09 -0.53
CA ALA A 191 -9.19 0.20 -1.97
C ALA A 191 -7.90 0.20 -2.79
N LEU A 192 -6.90 0.98 -2.37
CA LEU A 192 -5.59 0.97 -3.03
C LEU A 192 -4.86 -0.37 -2.80
N PHE A 193 -4.88 -0.90 -1.58
CA PHE A 193 -4.14 -2.11 -1.21
C PHE A 193 -4.63 -3.32 -2.00
N PHE A 194 -5.94 -3.60 -1.98
CA PHE A 194 -6.49 -4.75 -2.67
C PHE A 194 -6.58 -4.58 -4.19
N ARG A 195 -6.56 -3.35 -4.70
CA ARG A 195 -6.37 -3.10 -6.14
C ARG A 195 -5.02 -3.62 -6.61
N GLU A 196 -3.95 -3.40 -5.83
CA GLU A 196 -2.62 -3.92 -6.15
C GLU A 196 -2.56 -5.44 -6.03
N GLN A 197 -3.20 -6.03 -5.01
CA GLN A 197 -3.31 -7.49 -4.88
C GLN A 197 -4.08 -8.11 -6.06
N ALA A 198 -5.16 -7.48 -6.52
CA ALA A 198 -5.91 -7.95 -7.67
C ALA A 198 -5.09 -7.87 -8.97
N ARG A 199 -4.29 -6.80 -9.17
CA ARG A 199 -3.34 -6.70 -10.29
C ARG A 199 -2.29 -7.80 -10.24
N LEU A 200 -1.74 -8.08 -9.05
CA LEU A 200 -0.77 -9.16 -8.88
C LEU A 200 -1.36 -10.53 -9.22
N ALA A 201 -2.55 -10.83 -8.68
CA ALA A 201 -3.26 -12.07 -9.00
C ALA A 201 -3.55 -12.21 -10.51
N SER A 202 -3.91 -11.11 -11.19
CA SER A 202 -4.12 -11.11 -12.64
C SER A 202 -2.83 -11.40 -13.41
N ARG A 203 -1.70 -10.80 -13.01
CA ARG A 203 -0.39 -11.05 -13.64
C ARG A 203 0.10 -12.47 -13.42
N ILE A 204 -0.08 -13.02 -12.22
CA ILE A 204 0.25 -14.43 -11.92
C ILE A 204 -0.60 -15.37 -12.80
N ARG A 205 -1.90 -15.12 -12.95
CA ARG A 205 -2.76 -15.92 -13.86
C ARG A 205 -2.28 -15.87 -15.31
N ALA A 206 -1.95 -14.68 -15.81
CA ALA A 206 -1.39 -14.52 -17.16
C ALA A 206 -0.07 -15.28 -17.32
N TRP A 207 0.83 -15.15 -16.35
CA TRP A 207 2.10 -15.87 -16.32
C TRP A 207 1.93 -17.40 -16.36
N HIS A 208 0.95 -17.95 -15.63
CA HIS A 208 0.66 -19.38 -15.69
C HIS A 208 0.20 -19.82 -17.08
N ALA A 209 -0.67 -19.03 -17.74
CA ALA A 209 -1.12 -19.32 -19.09
C ALA A 209 0.05 -19.28 -20.10
N ASP A 210 0.88 -18.23 -20.04
CA ASP A 210 2.04 -18.05 -20.92
C ASP A 210 3.10 -19.14 -20.71
N THR A 211 3.35 -19.51 -19.44
CA THR A 211 4.30 -20.55 -19.08
C THR A 211 3.83 -21.92 -19.54
N SER A 212 2.54 -22.24 -19.38
CA SER A 212 1.98 -23.49 -19.91
C SER A 212 2.16 -23.59 -21.42
N ALA A 213 1.82 -22.52 -22.16
CA ALA A 213 1.99 -22.48 -23.62
C ALA A 213 3.47 -22.53 -24.05
N LEU A 214 4.39 -21.94 -23.28
CA LEU A 214 5.83 -22.06 -23.53
C LEU A 214 6.32 -23.50 -23.30
N LEU A 215 5.91 -24.14 -22.22
CA LEU A 215 6.29 -25.51 -21.89
C LEU A 215 5.78 -26.52 -22.92
N GLU A 216 4.57 -26.31 -23.46
CA GLU A 216 4.04 -27.12 -24.57
C GLU A 216 4.92 -26.99 -25.82
N ARG A 217 5.23 -25.77 -26.26
CA ARG A 217 6.13 -25.53 -27.40
C ARG A 217 7.53 -26.14 -27.19
N ASN A 218 8.04 -26.07 -25.96
CA ASN A 218 9.34 -26.66 -25.61
C ASN A 218 9.29 -28.20 -25.65
N ARG A 219 8.18 -28.82 -25.21
CA ARG A 219 7.98 -30.27 -25.35
C ARG A 219 7.99 -30.69 -26.82
N ASP A 220 7.34 -29.93 -27.69
CA ASP A 220 7.34 -30.23 -29.13
C ASP A 220 8.73 -30.11 -29.75
N LYS A 221 9.52 -29.09 -29.35
CA LYS A 221 10.93 -28.94 -29.78
C LYS A 221 11.78 -30.13 -29.37
N VAL A 222 11.68 -30.53 -28.10
CA VAL A 222 12.41 -31.68 -27.57
C VAL A 222 11.98 -32.97 -28.28
N ALA A 223 10.68 -33.14 -28.58
CA ALA A 223 10.18 -34.27 -29.36
C ALA A 223 10.75 -34.33 -30.79
N ARG A 224 11.09 -33.18 -31.38
CA ARG A 224 11.81 -33.08 -32.67
C ARG A 224 13.33 -33.25 -32.56
N GLY A 225 13.87 -33.46 -31.36
CA GLY A 225 15.31 -33.56 -31.13
C GLY A 225 16.05 -32.22 -31.13
N GLU A 226 15.34 -31.09 -31.04
CA GLU A 226 15.95 -29.76 -30.93
C GLU A 226 16.41 -29.50 -29.48
N ALA A 227 17.62 -28.95 -29.30
CA ALA A 227 18.13 -28.56 -28.00
C ALA A 227 17.50 -27.24 -27.52
N LEU A 228 17.00 -27.22 -26.28
CA LEU A 228 16.48 -26.00 -25.65
C LEU A 228 17.60 -25.07 -25.20
N ARG A 229 17.42 -23.77 -25.44
CA ARG A 229 18.32 -22.72 -24.95
C ARG A 229 17.87 -22.25 -23.57
N ALA A 230 18.81 -21.72 -22.78
CA ALA A 230 18.53 -21.27 -21.41
C ALA A 230 17.39 -20.21 -21.31
N HIS A 231 17.28 -19.30 -22.29
CA HIS A 231 16.23 -18.27 -22.30
C HIS A 231 14.86 -18.80 -22.74
N GLU A 232 14.77 -20.04 -23.22
CA GLU A 232 13.50 -20.68 -23.56
C GLU A 232 12.88 -21.36 -22.33
N LEU A 233 13.62 -21.49 -21.24
CA LEU A 233 13.09 -21.97 -19.97
C LEU A 233 12.31 -20.84 -19.29
N PRO A 234 11.11 -21.11 -18.75
CA PRO A 234 10.36 -20.10 -18.03
C PRO A 234 11.12 -19.64 -16.79
N GLN A 235 11.08 -18.33 -16.54
CA GLN A 235 11.53 -17.76 -15.27
C GLN A 235 10.75 -18.40 -14.10
N SER A 236 11.36 -18.55 -12.92
CA SER A 236 10.62 -19.04 -11.75
C SER A 236 9.51 -18.07 -11.33
N LEU A 237 8.39 -18.58 -10.80
CA LEU A 237 7.28 -17.75 -10.33
C LEU A 237 7.72 -16.74 -9.26
N SER A 238 8.66 -17.11 -8.39
CA SER A 238 9.21 -16.20 -7.38
C SER A 238 9.87 -14.99 -8.02
N ALA A 239 10.77 -15.20 -8.99
CA ALA A 239 11.45 -14.11 -9.67
C ALA A 239 10.47 -13.28 -10.54
N ALA A 240 9.50 -13.93 -11.19
CA ALA A 240 8.44 -13.23 -11.93
C ALA A 240 7.54 -12.38 -11.00
N THR A 241 7.25 -12.86 -9.79
CA THR A 241 6.43 -12.15 -8.80
C THR A 241 7.10 -10.85 -8.34
N VAL A 242 8.41 -10.86 -8.13
CA VAL A 242 9.18 -9.64 -7.83
C VAL A 242 9.04 -8.63 -8.97
N GLU A 243 9.21 -9.06 -10.22
CA GLU A 243 9.04 -8.21 -11.39
C GLU A 243 7.60 -7.68 -11.54
N PHE A 244 6.58 -8.49 -11.24
CA PHE A 244 5.20 -8.03 -11.23
C PHE A 244 4.95 -6.97 -10.16
N ARG A 245 5.53 -7.10 -8.96
CA ARG A 245 5.43 -6.10 -7.90
C ARG A 245 6.07 -4.78 -8.31
N LYS A 246 7.26 -4.80 -8.93
CA LYS A 246 7.90 -3.61 -9.50
C LYS A 246 7.01 -2.95 -10.56
N GLN A 247 6.46 -3.72 -11.50
CA GLN A 247 5.57 -3.19 -12.53
C GLN A 247 4.31 -2.53 -11.96
N ILE A 248 3.65 -3.19 -10.99
CA ILE A 248 2.47 -2.65 -10.29
C ILE A 248 2.82 -1.36 -9.54
N ARG A 249 3.98 -1.32 -8.86
CA ARG A 249 4.48 -0.10 -8.24
C ARG A 249 4.65 1.01 -9.26
N ARG A 250 5.35 0.75 -10.37
CA ARG A 250 5.61 1.75 -11.41
C ARG A 250 4.31 2.27 -12.02
N GLU A 251 3.31 1.42 -12.25
CA GLU A 251 1.97 1.87 -12.66
C GLU A 251 1.33 2.81 -11.65
N ARG A 252 1.37 2.49 -10.35
CA ARG A 252 0.88 3.38 -9.30
C ARG A 252 1.60 4.72 -9.32
N LEU A 253 2.93 4.71 -9.44
CA LEU A 253 3.71 5.94 -9.48
C LEU A 253 3.36 6.79 -10.71
N ARG A 254 3.12 6.16 -11.88
CA ARG A 254 2.61 6.89 -13.06
C ARG A 254 1.25 7.53 -12.81
N GLU A 255 0.33 6.84 -12.13
CA GLU A 255 -0.96 7.42 -11.74
C GLU A 255 -0.77 8.63 -10.81
N CYS A 256 0.15 8.57 -9.84
CA CYS A 256 0.44 9.66 -8.91
C CYS A 256 1.13 10.85 -9.58
N TYR A 257 2.04 10.60 -10.52
CA TYR A 257 2.88 11.59 -11.19
C TYR A 257 2.40 11.91 -12.62
N ALA A 258 1.11 11.72 -12.91
CA ALA A 258 0.57 11.95 -14.25
C ALA A 258 0.81 13.38 -14.81
N GLY A 259 1.06 14.36 -13.93
CA GLY A 259 1.39 15.75 -14.30
C GLY A 259 2.90 16.09 -14.27
N ASP A 260 3.77 15.16 -13.90
CA ASP A 260 5.21 15.38 -13.75
C ASP A 260 5.97 14.59 -14.82
N ALA A 261 6.30 15.27 -15.92
CA ALA A 261 6.96 14.66 -17.07
C ALA A 261 8.37 14.12 -16.74
N GLU A 262 9.08 14.72 -15.79
CA GLU A 262 10.42 14.26 -15.38
C GLU A 262 10.29 12.95 -14.62
N MET A 263 9.35 12.86 -13.67
CA MET A 263 9.09 11.64 -12.92
C MET A 263 8.58 10.51 -13.80
N LEU A 264 7.69 10.78 -14.75
CA LEU A 264 7.22 9.77 -15.71
C LEU A 264 8.38 9.22 -16.55
N TRP A 265 9.24 10.11 -17.06
CA TRP A 265 10.46 9.70 -17.76
C TRP A 265 11.37 8.87 -16.87
N ALA A 266 11.56 9.26 -15.61
CA ALA A 266 12.43 8.55 -14.70
C ALA A 266 11.90 7.14 -14.36
N ILE A 267 10.58 7.00 -14.17
CA ILE A 267 9.90 5.71 -13.97
C ILE A 267 10.07 4.79 -15.18
N ASP A 268 9.91 5.32 -16.40
CA ASP A 268 10.09 4.54 -17.63
C ASP A 268 11.55 4.20 -17.90
N SER A 269 12.48 5.00 -17.36
CA SER A 269 13.92 4.79 -17.46
C SER A 269 14.45 3.67 -16.56
N LEU A 270 13.71 3.28 -15.51
CA LEU A 270 14.12 2.21 -14.58
C LEU A 270 14.42 0.88 -15.28
N LYS A 271 13.68 0.53 -16.34
CA LYS A 271 13.90 -0.73 -17.08
C LYS A 271 15.28 -0.76 -17.77
N TYR A 272 15.75 0.37 -18.28
CA TYR A 272 17.06 0.49 -18.92
C TYR A 272 18.15 0.40 -17.85
N PHE A 273 17.96 1.12 -16.74
CA PHE A 273 18.87 1.11 -15.60
C PHE A 273 19.07 -0.30 -15.03
N GLU A 274 17.98 -1.07 -14.88
CA GLU A 274 18.03 -2.47 -14.43
C GLU A 274 18.77 -3.39 -15.41
N SER A 275 18.54 -3.22 -16.71
CA SER A 275 19.17 -4.05 -17.74
C SER A 275 20.70 -3.90 -17.78
N GLN A 276 21.20 -2.71 -17.42
CA GLN A 276 22.64 -2.41 -17.34
C GLN A 276 23.26 -2.86 -16.01
N GLY A 277 22.50 -2.80 -14.91
CA GLY A 277 22.97 -3.15 -13.56
C GLY A 277 22.98 -4.63 -13.20
N GLY A 278 22.38 -5.50 -14.03
CA GLY A 278 22.22 -6.94 -13.75
C GLY A 278 23.50 -7.79 -13.83
N GLY A 279 24.60 -7.25 -14.33
CA GLY A 279 25.89 -7.93 -14.39
C GLY A 279 26.80 -7.55 -13.22
N ALA A 280 27.40 -8.53 -12.56
CA ALA A 280 28.35 -8.37 -11.43
C ALA A 280 29.63 -7.55 -11.72
N ARG A 281 29.67 -6.75 -12.81
CA ARG A 281 30.75 -5.79 -13.05
C ARG A 281 30.58 -4.58 -12.14
N LYS A 282 31.37 -4.60 -11.07
CA LYS A 282 31.64 -3.53 -10.09
C LYS A 282 32.18 -2.21 -10.67
N GLU A 283 32.21 -2.02 -11.99
CA GLU A 283 32.38 -0.70 -12.58
C GLU A 283 31.04 0.03 -12.48
N ALA A 284 30.66 0.25 -11.22
CA ALA A 284 29.46 0.94 -10.81
C ALA A 284 29.47 2.32 -11.47
N PHE A 285 28.36 2.67 -12.11
CA PHE A 285 28.15 3.96 -12.78
C PHE A 285 28.81 4.13 -14.15
N SER A 286 29.17 3.05 -14.86
CA SER A 286 29.56 3.13 -16.28
C SER A 286 28.42 3.70 -17.13
N LEU A 287 28.49 5.03 -17.25
CA LEU A 287 27.92 5.97 -18.20
C LEU A 287 26.39 5.90 -18.42
N LEU A 288 25.74 6.90 -17.81
CA LEU A 288 24.39 7.42 -18.03
C LEU A 288 23.94 7.78 -19.48
N PRO A 289 24.77 7.94 -20.53
CA PRO A 289 24.32 8.37 -21.86
C PRO A 289 23.35 7.41 -22.55
N GLU A 290 23.28 6.15 -22.13
CA GLU A 290 22.40 5.16 -22.78
C GLU A 290 20.93 5.27 -22.31
N ILE A 291 20.64 6.02 -21.25
CA ILE A 291 19.26 6.26 -20.85
C ILE A 291 18.64 7.26 -21.85
N PRO A 292 17.59 6.87 -22.61
CA PRO A 292 17.02 7.75 -23.62
C PRO A 292 16.54 9.07 -23.00
N GLY A 293 17.01 10.21 -23.49
CA GLY A 293 16.64 11.53 -22.97
C GLY A 293 17.61 12.11 -21.91
N ALA A 294 18.61 11.34 -21.45
CA ALA A 294 19.59 11.77 -20.44
C ALA A 294 20.93 12.26 -21.01
N GLY A 295 21.13 12.20 -22.32
CA GLY A 295 22.35 12.61 -23.01
C GLY A 295 22.59 14.13 -22.95
N VAL A 296 23.84 14.56 -23.17
CA VAL A 296 24.19 15.99 -23.20
C VAL A 296 23.37 16.69 -24.29
N GLY A 297 22.61 17.72 -23.92
CA GLY A 297 21.72 18.46 -24.81
C GLY A 297 20.31 17.87 -24.93
N GLU A 298 20.02 16.73 -24.30
CA GLU A 298 18.68 16.18 -24.21
C GLU A 298 17.88 16.79 -23.04
N ARG A 299 16.55 16.65 -23.09
CA ARG A 299 15.61 17.29 -22.16
C ARG A 299 15.88 16.97 -20.68
N TRP A 300 16.32 15.75 -20.39
CA TRP A 300 16.49 15.23 -19.03
C TRP A 300 17.95 15.08 -18.63
N PHE A 301 18.84 15.81 -19.31
CA PHE A 301 20.24 15.90 -18.91
C PHE A 301 20.34 16.41 -17.45
N GLY A 302 21.04 15.64 -16.60
CA GLY A 302 21.17 15.93 -15.16
C GLY A 302 20.09 15.31 -14.26
N SER A 303 18.98 14.82 -14.82
CA SER A 303 17.89 14.18 -14.07
C SER A 303 18.16 12.71 -13.71
N THR A 304 19.35 12.20 -14.03
CA THR A 304 19.73 10.80 -13.78
C THR A 304 19.77 10.45 -12.29
N GLN A 305 20.00 11.44 -11.42
CA GLN A 305 19.90 11.26 -9.97
C GLN A 305 18.48 10.89 -9.52
N VAL A 306 17.45 11.32 -10.25
CA VAL A 306 16.05 10.96 -9.99
C VAL A 306 15.83 9.47 -10.28
N VAL A 307 16.35 8.96 -11.40
CA VAL A 307 16.29 7.53 -11.76
C VAL A 307 17.01 6.68 -10.72
N GLN A 308 18.21 7.08 -10.32
CA GLN A 308 18.98 6.38 -9.28
C GLN A 308 18.24 6.37 -7.93
N GLY A 309 17.67 7.51 -7.54
CA GLY A 309 16.85 7.62 -6.33
C GLY A 309 15.66 6.68 -6.37
N LEU A 310 14.89 6.68 -7.47
CA LEU A 310 13.74 5.80 -7.66
C LEU A 310 14.12 4.31 -7.64
N TYR A 311 15.26 3.96 -8.23
CA TYR A 311 15.77 2.58 -8.21
C TYR A 311 16.09 2.13 -6.78
N LEU A 312 16.78 2.97 -6.00
CA LEU A 312 17.07 2.68 -4.59
C LEU A 312 15.81 2.61 -3.74
N ASP A 313 14.84 3.48 -4.00
CA ASP A 313 13.55 3.50 -3.31
C ASP A 313 12.75 2.21 -3.63
N GLU A 314 12.64 1.83 -4.91
CA GLU A 314 11.97 0.60 -5.33
C GLU A 314 12.65 -0.64 -4.72
N TRP A 315 13.98 -0.72 -4.81
CA TRP A 315 14.74 -1.84 -4.26
C TRP A 315 14.57 -1.94 -2.74
N SER A 316 14.66 -0.82 -2.01
CA SER A 316 14.42 -0.73 -0.57
C SER A 316 13.00 -1.21 -0.22
N CYS A 317 12.00 -0.82 -1.00
CA CYS A 317 10.61 -1.24 -0.79
C CYS A 317 10.40 -2.73 -1.07
N MET A 318 10.98 -3.29 -2.14
CA MET A 318 10.87 -4.74 -2.42
C MET A 318 11.44 -5.57 -1.27
N HIS A 319 12.59 -5.15 -0.71
CA HIS A 319 13.19 -5.81 0.47
C HIS A 319 12.35 -5.71 1.75
N ARG A 320 11.40 -4.76 1.83
CA ARG A 320 10.49 -4.65 2.98
C ARG A 320 9.25 -5.52 2.84
N ILE A 321 8.89 -5.88 1.61
CA ILE A 321 7.67 -6.62 1.28
C ILE A 321 7.94 -8.12 1.19
N ASP A 322 9.15 -8.51 0.77
CA ASP A 322 9.63 -9.90 0.76
C ASP A 322 9.99 -10.41 2.17
#